data_AF-A0A7J9B2C7-F1
#
_entry.id   AF-A0A7J9B2C7-F1
#
_cell.length_a   1.000
_cell.length_b   1.000
_cell.length_c   1.000
_cell.angle_alpha   90.00
_cell.angle_beta   90.00
_cell.angle_gamma   90.00
#
_symmetry.space_group_name_H-M   'P 1'
#
loop_
_entity.id
_entity.type
_entity.pdbx_description
1 polymer ?
#
loop_
_entity_poly.entity_id
_entity_poly.type
_entity_poly.pdbx_seq_one_letter_code
_entity_poly.pdbx_strand_id
1 'polypeptide(L)'
;MIKADVTEFRLFSQLDGTIIAPTDSKPWGKGILQWLEFTKLKGITVQGKGIIDGRGSGWWLEAPYEDPYDDERKLIIPLNNTVQERPPMPALRFYGSFNVTVTGITIQNSPQCHLKFDNCIGVVVHDMSVSSPGDSPNTDGIHLQNSKDVLIHGTTLA
;
A
#
# COMPACT_ATOMS: atom_id res chain seq x y z
N MET A 1 34.44 -9.71 -25.29
CA MET A 1 34.39 -8.45 -24.52
C MET A 1 32.92 -8.06 -24.39
N ILE A 2 32.27 -8.44 -23.30
CA ILE A 2 30.86 -8.07 -23.04
C ILE A 2 30.91 -6.67 -22.45
N LYS A 3 30.46 -5.68 -23.22
CA LYS A 3 30.15 -4.36 -22.66
C LYS A 3 28.72 -4.43 -22.14
N ALA A 4 28.58 -4.66 -20.83
CA ALA A 4 27.32 -4.38 -20.15
C ALA A 4 27.34 -2.90 -19.82
N ASP A 5 26.52 -2.12 -20.52
CA ASP A 5 26.24 -0.74 -20.18
C ASP A 5 25.32 -0.78 -18.94
N VAL A 6 25.90 -0.71 -17.74
CA VAL A 6 25.13 -0.65 -16.49
C VAL A 6 24.66 0.79 -16.32
N THR A 7 23.66 1.18 -17.10
CA THR A 7 22.90 2.40 -16.85
C THR A 7 21.52 1.99 -16.33
N GLU A 8 21.34 2.18 -15.03
CA GLU A 8 20.15 1.94 -14.18
C GLU A 8 20.11 0.59 -13.44
N PHE A 9 20.39 0.63 -12.12
CA PHE A 9 20.02 -0.42 -11.18
C PHE A 9 18.49 -0.50 -11.10
N ARG A 10 17.92 -1.67 -11.46
CA ARG A 10 16.50 -1.98 -11.26
C ARG A 10 16.35 -2.86 -10.03
N LEU A 11 15.49 -2.45 -9.10
CA LEU A 11 15.19 -3.24 -7.91
C LEU A 11 14.01 -4.17 -8.21
N PHE A 12 14.24 -5.48 -8.08
CA PHE A 12 13.18 -6.48 -8.18
C PHE A 12 12.83 -7.00 -6.79
N SER A 13 11.54 -6.96 -6.46
CA SER A 13 10.98 -7.56 -5.26
C SER A 13 10.07 -8.71 -5.69
N GLN A 14 10.52 -9.94 -5.45
CA GLN A 14 9.76 -11.16 -5.74
C GLN A 14 8.93 -11.55 -4.51
N LEU A 15 7.62 -11.69 -4.70
CA LEU A 15 6.66 -12.06 -3.67
C LEU A 15 5.88 -13.29 -4.12
N ASP A 16 6.30 -14.47 -3.66
CA ASP A 16 5.66 -15.77 -3.97
C ASP A 16 5.07 -16.46 -2.72
N GLY A 17 5.35 -15.94 -1.53
CA GLY A 17 4.77 -16.40 -0.27
C GLY A 17 3.62 -15.51 0.20
N THR A 18 3.24 -15.65 1.48
CA THR A 18 2.25 -14.78 2.12
C THR A 18 2.91 -13.86 3.14
N ILE A 19 2.70 -12.56 3.01
CA ILE A 19 3.05 -11.55 4.03
C ILE A 19 1.78 -11.24 4.81
N ILE A 20 1.81 -11.42 6.13
CA ILE A 20 0.64 -11.27 7.01
C ILE A 20 0.85 -10.08 7.95
N ALA A 21 -0.12 -9.17 8.00
CA ALA A 21 -0.07 -8.01 8.89
C ALA A 21 -0.19 -8.41 10.36
N PRO A 22 0.39 -7.62 11.28
CA PRO A 22 -0.04 -7.68 12.68
C PRO A 22 -1.46 -7.12 12.82
N THR A 23 -2.17 -7.55 13.86
CA THR A 23 -3.54 -7.08 14.18
C THR A 23 -3.56 -5.80 15.00
N ASP A 24 -2.40 -5.27 15.38
CA ASP A 24 -2.26 -3.99 16.06
C ASP A 24 -1.00 -3.26 15.58
N SER A 25 -0.88 -1.97 15.90
CA SER A 25 0.22 -1.12 15.42
C SER A 25 1.50 -1.21 16.25
N LYS A 26 1.54 -1.96 17.36
CA LYS A 26 2.69 -1.98 18.27
C LYS A 26 3.98 -2.49 17.61
N PRO A 27 3.95 -3.49 16.69
CA PRO A 27 5.14 -3.96 15.99
C PRO A 27 5.66 -2.98 14.92
N TRP A 28 4.88 -1.96 14.57
CA TRP A 28 5.29 -1.01 13.54
C TRP A 28 6.39 -0.11 14.07
N GLY A 29 7.41 0.13 13.26
CA GLY A 29 8.55 0.96 13.63
C GLY A 29 8.17 2.41 13.98
N LYS A 30 9.18 3.19 14.37
CA LYS A 30 9.07 4.65 14.56
C LYS A 30 8.94 5.35 13.19
N GLY A 31 7.81 5.15 12.53
CA GLY A 31 7.43 5.77 11.27
C GLY A 31 5.97 6.19 11.33
N ILE A 32 5.67 7.33 10.73
CA ILE A 32 4.30 7.84 10.64
C ILE A 32 3.60 7.14 9.47
N LEU A 33 2.73 6.16 9.78
CA LEU A 33 1.57 5.81 8.96
C LEU A 33 1.68 4.68 7.88
N GLN A 34 2.61 3.71 7.95
CA GLN A 34 2.67 2.61 6.96
C GLN A 34 3.03 1.24 7.55
N TRP A 35 2.38 0.18 7.03
CA TRP A 35 2.76 -1.20 7.30
C TRP A 35 3.89 -1.66 6.36
N LEU A 36 3.66 -1.61 5.05
CA LEU A 36 4.67 -1.89 4.03
C LEU A 36 4.83 -0.67 3.11
N GLU A 37 6.02 -0.06 3.15
CA GLU A 37 6.33 1.15 2.38
C GLU A 37 7.59 0.98 1.52
N PHE A 38 7.50 1.40 0.27
CA PHE A 38 8.62 1.64 -0.63
C PHE A 38 8.75 3.14 -0.90
N THR A 39 9.87 3.72 -0.47
CA THR A 39 10.05 5.19 -0.47
C THR A 39 11.23 5.62 -1.32
N LYS A 40 10.98 6.61 -2.19
CA LYS A 40 11.97 7.31 -3.02
C LYS A 40 12.82 6.37 -3.88
N LEU A 41 12.17 5.37 -4.48
CA LEU A 41 12.82 4.40 -5.35
C LEU A 41 12.70 4.81 -6.82
N LYS A 42 13.64 4.34 -7.64
CA LYS A 42 13.59 4.47 -9.10
C LYS A 42 13.66 3.08 -9.73
N GLY A 43 12.69 2.75 -10.58
CA GLY A 43 12.71 1.50 -11.36
C GLY A 43 12.42 0.24 -10.55
N ILE A 44 11.62 0.33 -9.48
CA ILE A 44 11.23 -0.85 -8.69
C ILE A 44 10.13 -1.64 -9.39
N THR A 45 10.28 -2.95 -9.44
CA THR A 45 9.22 -3.90 -9.82
C THR A 45 8.89 -4.80 -8.63
N VAL A 46 7.63 -4.80 -8.20
CA VAL A 46 7.07 -5.78 -7.26
C VAL A 46 6.25 -6.78 -8.06
N GLN A 47 6.63 -8.04 -8.01
CA GLN A 47 6.03 -9.09 -8.83
C GLN A 47 5.97 -10.43 -8.11
N GLY A 48 5.18 -11.36 -8.65
CA GLY A 48 5.09 -12.74 -8.20
C GLY A 48 3.66 -13.24 -8.20
N LYS A 49 3.39 -14.29 -7.44
CA LYS A 49 2.03 -14.86 -7.27
C LYS A 49 1.58 -14.95 -5.81
N GLY A 50 2.34 -14.36 -4.91
CA GLY A 50 2.07 -14.39 -3.49
C GLY A 50 1.03 -13.37 -3.04
N ILE A 51 0.82 -13.32 -1.73
CA ILE A 51 -0.30 -12.63 -1.08
C ILE A 51 0.22 -11.65 -0.02
N ILE A 52 -0.35 -10.45 0.01
CA ILE A 52 -0.27 -9.53 1.14
C ILE A 52 -1.63 -9.55 1.84
N ASP A 53 -1.69 -10.09 3.06
CA ASP A 53 -2.91 -10.14 3.88
C ASP A 53 -2.85 -9.07 4.96
N GLY A 54 -3.69 -8.04 4.81
CA GLY A 54 -3.75 -6.90 5.71
C GLY A 54 -4.45 -7.17 7.05
N ARG A 55 -5.12 -8.31 7.21
CA ARG A 55 -5.91 -8.67 8.41
C ARG A 55 -6.81 -7.54 8.93
N GLY A 56 -7.46 -6.84 8.00
CA GLY A 56 -8.28 -5.65 8.22
C GLY A 56 -9.41 -5.84 9.23
N SER A 57 -9.93 -7.07 9.40
CA SER A 57 -10.98 -7.35 10.37
C SER A 57 -10.65 -6.94 11.80
N GLY A 58 -9.37 -6.99 12.21
CA GLY A 58 -8.95 -6.50 13.53
C GLY A 58 -9.03 -4.97 13.67
N TRP A 59 -8.98 -4.25 12.55
CA TRP A 59 -8.97 -2.79 12.47
C TRP A 59 -10.36 -2.21 12.24
N TRP A 60 -11.25 -2.96 11.59
CA TRP A 60 -12.62 -2.52 11.28
C TRP A 60 -13.54 -2.56 12.51
N LEU A 61 -13.30 -3.48 13.45
CA LEU A 61 -14.17 -3.70 14.62
C LEU A 61 -14.15 -2.57 15.66
N GLU A 62 -13.12 -1.71 15.65
CA GLU A 62 -12.95 -0.62 16.62
C GLU A 62 -13.31 0.76 16.06
N ALA A 63 -13.77 0.82 14.81
CA ALA A 63 -13.99 2.05 14.08
C ALA A 63 -15.48 2.26 13.78
N PRO A 64 -16.21 3.12 14.51
CA PRO A 64 -17.37 3.80 13.94
C PRO A 64 -16.85 4.88 12.98
N TYR A 65 -16.15 4.48 11.92
CA TYR A 65 -15.72 5.38 10.85
C TYR A 65 -16.91 5.64 9.93
N GLU A 66 -17.90 6.37 10.46
CA GLU A 66 -18.64 7.31 9.62
C GLU A 66 -17.59 8.23 8.98
N ASP A 67 -17.66 8.35 7.66
CA ASP A 67 -16.69 8.98 6.79
C ASP A 67 -16.05 10.26 7.40
N PRO A 68 -14.74 10.26 7.72
CA PRO A 68 -14.06 11.44 8.25
C PRO A 68 -13.78 12.52 7.21
N TYR A 69 -14.27 12.38 5.96
CA TYR A 69 -13.88 13.26 4.86
C TYR A 69 -14.16 14.75 5.12
N ASP A 70 -15.05 15.10 6.05
CA ASP A 70 -15.34 16.50 6.40
C ASP A 70 -14.59 17.03 7.64
N ASP A 71 -13.91 16.19 8.42
CA ASP A 71 -13.23 16.62 9.65
C ASP A 71 -11.77 16.14 9.72
N GLU A 72 -10.92 16.85 8.98
CA GLU A 72 -9.45 16.71 8.98
C GLU A 72 -8.83 16.76 10.38
N ARG A 73 -9.56 17.25 11.40
CA ARG A 73 -9.09 17.30 12.79
C ARG A 73 -8.97 15.93 13.43
N LYS A 74 -9.73 14.93 12.97
CA LYS A 74 -9.61 13.54 13.45
C LYS A 74 -8.37 12.81 12.91
N LEU A 75 -7.72 13.36 11.89
CA LEU A 75 -6.43 12.89 11.37
C LEU A 75 -5.23 13.55 12.09
N ILE A 76 -5.47 14.54 12.97
CA ILE A 76 -4.43 15.18 13.78
C ILE A 76 -4.01 14.21 14.89
N ILE A 77 -2.99 13.42 14.61
CA ILE A 77 -2.26 12.64 15.61
C ILE A 77 -1.35 13.62 16.38
N PRO A 78 -1.57 13.86 17.69
CA PRO A 78 -0.67 14.66 18.50
C PRO A 78 0.80 14.22 18.32
N LEU A 79 1.67 15.18 17.93
CA LEU A 79 3.11 14.97 17.65
C LEU A 79 3.89 14.39 18.85
N ASN A 80 3.27 14.44 20.02
CA ASN A 80 3.70 13.97 21.32
C ASN A 80 3.51 12.45 21.55
N ASN A 81 3.20 11.65 20.51
CA ASN A 81 3.10 10.18 20.59
C ASN A 81 2.10 9.65 21.64
N THR A 82 1.14 10.46 22.09
CA THR A 82 0.10 10.05 23.05
C THR A 82 -1.06 9.31 22.38
N VAL A 83 -0.98 9.07 21.07
CA VAL A 83 -2.01 8.32 20.34
C VAL A 83 -1.80 6.85 20.63
N GLN A 84 -2.68 6.32 21.48
CA GLN A 84 -2.65 4.94 21.93
C GLN A 84 -3.04 3.95 20.82
N GLU A 85 -3.74 4.42 19.78
CA GLU A 85 -4.22 3.64 18.63
C GLU A 85 -3.98 4.39 17.31
N ARG A 86 -3.15 3.84 16.42
CA ARG A 86 -2.93 4.41 15.09
C ARG A 86 -4.17 4.14 14.20
N PRO A 87 -4.54 5.07 13.30
CA PRO A 87 -5.65 4.84 12.38
C PRO A 87 -5.35 3.65 11.45
N PRO A 88 -6.38 3.03 10.83
CA PRO A 88 -6.19 2.06 9.77
C PRO A 88 -5.35 2.65 8.63
N MET A 89 -4.46 1.84 8.04
CA MET A 89 -3.49 2.31 7.06
C MET A 89 -3.49 1.41 5.82
N PRO A 90 -2.96 1.91 4.68
CA PRO A 90 -2.88 1.10 3.48
C PRO A 90 -1.98 -0.12 3.68
N ALA A 91 -2.33 -1.24 3.05
CA ALA A 91 -1.54 -2.46 3.13
C ALA A 91 -0.16 -2.28 2.48
N LEU A 92 -0.12 -1.67 1.28
CA LEU A 92 1.10 -1.39 0.54
C LEU A 92 1.12 0.05 0.04
N ARG A 93 2.20 0.78 0.29
CA ARG A 93 2.40 2.16 -0.18
C ARG A 93 3.70 2.33 -0.95
N PHE A 94 3.63 3.09 -2.04
CA PHE A 94 4.77 3.71 -2.70
C PHE A 94 4.72 5.22 -2.48
N TYR A 95 5.83 5.80 -2.01
CA TYR A 95 5.95 7.22 -1.79
C TYR A 95 7.14 7.81 -2.55
N GLY A 96 6.91 8.91 -3.29
CA GLY A 96 7.99 9.66 -3.94
C GLY A 96 8.78 8.86 -4.98
N SER A 97 8.18 7.82 -5.57
CA SER A 97 8.90 6.83 -6.40
C SER A 97 8.67 7.05 -7.90
N PHE A 98 9.65 6.66 -8.70
CA PHE A 98 9.67 6.86 -10.16
C PHE A 98 9.78 5.52 -10.88
N ASN A 99 9.02 5.32 -11.95
CA ASN A 99 9.02 4.08 -12.74
C ASN A 99 8.74 2.85 -11.86
N VAL A 100 7.55 2.80 -11.27
CA VAL A 100 7.09 1.70 -10.41
C VAL A 100 6.27 0.71 -11.22
N THR A 101 6.51 -0.58 -11.04
CA THR A 101 5.67 -1.65 -11.58
C THR A 101 5.19 -2.56 -10.47
N VAL A 102 3.88 -2.83 -10.42
CA VAL A 102 3.27 -3.82 -9.52
C VAL A 102 2.48 -4.81 -10.36
N THR A 103 2.79 -6.10 -10.26
CA THR A 103 2.14 -7.12 -11.08
C THR A 103 2.01 -8.49 -10.42
N GLY A 104 0.98 -9.25 -10.78
CA GLY A 104 0.81 -10.68 -10.43
C GLY A 104 0.39 -10.97 -8.98
N ILE A 105 0.70 -10.06 -8.05
CA ILE A 105 0.43 -10.26 -6.62
C ILE A 105 -1.06 -10.12 -6.27
N THR A 106 -1.41 -10.67 -5.11
CA THR A 106 -2.73 -10.45 -4.48
C THR A 106 -2.58 -9.62 -3.22
N ILE A 107 -3.46 -8.63 -3.01
CA ILE A 107 -3.58 -7.90 -1.75
C ILE A 107 -5.00 -8.09 -1.22
N GLN A 108 -5.15 -8.61 -0.02
CA GLN A 108 -6.47 -8.91 0.56
C GLN A 108 -6.62 -8.34 1.96
N ASN A 109 -7.87 -8.10 2.35
CA ASN A 109 -8.24 -7.70 3.71
C ASN A 109 -7.44 -6.49 4.20
N SER A 110 -7.26 -5.46 3.37
CA SER A 110 -6.50 -4.28 3.81
C SER A 110 -7.28 -3.53 4.92
N PRO A 111 -6.62 -3.04 5.98
CA PRO A 111 -7.26 -2.20 6.99
C PRO A 111 -7.86 -0.91 6.42
N GLN A 112 -7.32 -0.42 5.30
CA GLN A 112 -7.78 0.74 4.53
C GLN A 112 -7.68 0.39 3.03
N CYS A 113 -7.24 1.31 2.17
CA CYS A 113 -6.99 1.00 0.76
C CYS A 113 -5.88 -0.04 0.60
N HIS A 114 -5.91 -0.84 -0.47
CA HIS A 114 -4.97 -1.96 -0.61
C HIS A 114 -3.60 -1.52 -1.14
N LEU A 115 -3.61 -0.70 -2.18
CA LEU A 115 -2.40 -0.20 -2.83
C LEU A 115 -2.46 1.31 -2.99
N LYS A 116 -1.51 2.04 -2.37
CA LYS A 116 -1.43 3.50 -2.44
C LYS A 116 -0.18 3.97 -3.16
N PHE A 117 -0.36 4.89 -4.11
CA PHE A 117 0.74 5.66 -4.71
C PHE A 117 0.60 7.11 -4.29
N ASP A 118 1.64 7.67 -3.68
CA ASP A 118 1.69 9.07 -3.27
C ASP A 118 2.95 9.74 -3.81
N ASN A 119 2.79 10.83 -4.56
CA ASN A 119 3.89 11.55 -5.20
C ASN A 119 4.74 10.66 -6.12
N CYS A 120 4.11 9.75 -6.87
CA CYS A 120 4.80 8.83 -7.78
C CYS A 120 4.64 9.23 -9.26
N ILE A 121 5.64 8.95 -10.09
CA ILE A 121 5.63 9.26 -11.53
C ILE A 121 6.01 8.02 -12.33
N GLY A 122 5.22 7.70 -13.36
CA GLY A 122 5.46 6.51 -14.19
C GLY A 122 5.11 5.24 -13.44
N VAL A 123 3.82 5.01 -13.20
CA VAL A 123 3.33 3.84 -12.47
C VAL A 123 2.62 2.90 -13.44
N VAL A 124 2.94 1.61 -13.39
CA VAL A 124 2.21 0.57 -14.11
C VAL A 124 1.73 -0.48 -13.12
N VAL A 125 0.43 -0.74 -13.12
CA VAL A 125 -0.19 -1.80 -12.32
C VAL A 125 -0.96 -2.72 -13.24
N HIS A 126 -0.64 -4.02 -13.22
CA HIS A 126 -1.34 -4.98 -14.05
C HIS A 126 -1.34 -6.41 -13.53
N ASP A 127 -2.34 -7.20 -13.92
CA ASP A 127 -2.45 -8.62 -13.58
C ASP A 127 -2.40 -8.90 -12.07
N MET A 128 -2.84 -7.94 -11.24
CA MET A 128 -2.94 -8.11 -9.79
C MET A 128 -4.40 -8.28 -9.35
N SER A 129 -4.59 -8.86 -8.17
CA SER A 129 -5.92 -9.02 -7.56
C SER A 129 -6.01 -8.31 -6.22
N VAL A 130 -7.16 -7.69 -5.96
CA VAL A 130 -7.50 -7.04 -4.71
C VAL A 130 -8.86 -7.52 -4.22
N SER A 131 -8.97 -7.85 -2.93
CA SER A 131 -10.25 -8.28 -2.36
C SER A 131 -10.43 -7.99 -0.87
N SER A 132 -11.63 -7.55 -0.49
CA SER A 132 -12.09 -7.49 0.91
C SER A 132 -13.56 -7.92 1.03
N PRO A 133 -14.07 -8.23 2.23
CA PRO A 133 -15.51 -8.38 2.47
C PRO A 133 -16.29 -7.13 2.04
N GLY A 134 -17.49 -7.29 1.48
CA GLY A 134 -18.27 -6.16 0.95
C GLY A 134 -18.73 -5.13 1.98
N ASP A 135 -18.64 -5.46 3.27
CA ASP A 135 -18.92 -4.60 4.41
C ASP A 135 -17.66 -3.97 5.04
N SER A 136 -16.48 -4.16 4.44
CA SER A 136 -15.25 -3.57 4.96
C SER A 136 -15.19 -2.05 4.70
N PRO A 137 -14.92 -1.22 5.73
CA PRO A 137 -14.88 0.22 5.59
C PRO A 137 -13.64 0.71 4.84
N ASN A 138 -13.82 1.63 3.90
CA ASN A 138 -12.76 2.43 3.27
C ASN A 138 -11.63 1.60 2.60
N THR A 139 -11.99 0.44 2.03
CA THR A 139 -11.04 -0.49 1.40
C THR A 139 -10.91 -0.27 -0.11
N ASP A 140 -10.57 0.96 -0.52
CA ASP A 140 -10.31 1.23 -1.94
C ASP A 140 -9.30 0.22 -2.50
N GLY A 141 -9.48 -0.19 -3.76
CA GLY A 141 -8.55 -1.10 -4.41
C GLY A 141 -7.17 -0.47 -4.61
N ILE A 142 -7.12 0.57 -5.44
CA ILE A 142 -5.90 1.31 -5.76
C ILE A 142 -6.16 2.80 -5.59
N HIS A 143 -5.40 3.46 -4.71
CA HIS A 143 -5.55 4.87 -4.38
C HIS A 143 -4.38 5.68 -4.94
N LEU A 144 -4.69 6.70 -5.75
CA LEU A 144 -3.70 7.59 -6.38
C LEU A 144 -3.76 8.98 -5.75
N GLN A 145 -2.63 9.43 -5.21
CA GLN A 145 -2.48 10.75 -4.61
C GLN A 145 -1.25 11.42 -5.20
N ASN A 146 -1.36 12.69 -5.62
CA ASN A 146 -0.24 13.49 -6.15
C ASN A 146 0.62 12.77 -7.21
N SER A 147 0.05 11.82 -7.95
CA SER A 147 0.80 10.93 -8.83
C SER A 147 0.47 11.21 -10.29
N LYS A 148 1.42 10.95 -11.19
CA LYS A 148 1.31 11.27 -12.62
C LYS A 148 1.79 10.10 -13.48
N ASP A 149 1.26 10.02 -14.70
CA ASP A 149 1.66 9.03 -15.72
C ASP A 149 1.44 7.61 -15.19
N VAL A 150 0.19 7.32 -14.83
CA VAL A 150 -0.24 6.07 -14.22
C VAL A 150 -1.08 5.27 -15.21
N LEU A 151 -0.73 4.00 -15.39
CA LEU A 151 -1.48 3.03 -16.18
C LEU A 151 -1.88 1.85 -15.29
N ILE A 152 -3.19 1.58 -15.21
CA ILE A 152 -3.75 0.44 -14.47
C ILE A 152 -4.58 -0.37 -15.47
N HIS A 153 -4.28 -1.66 -15.65
CA HIS A 153 -5.03 -2.52 -16.56
C HIS A 153 -4.98 -4.00 -16.16
N GLY A 154 -5.98 -4.80 -16.54
CA GLY A 154 -5.96 -6.24 -16.29
C GLY A 154 -5.96 -6.61 -14.80
N THR A 155 -6.44 -5.72 -13.93
CA THR A 155 -6.54 -5.98 -12.49
C THR A 155 -7.95 -6.43 -12.12
N THR A 156 -8.05 -7.29 -11.11
CA THR A 156 -9.34 -7.69 -10.53
C THR A 156 -9.54 -6.99 -9.19
N LEU A 157 -10.65 -6.28 -9.03
CA LEU A 157 -11.05 -5.62 -7.79
C LEU A 157 -12.39 -6.24 -7.35
N ALA A 158 -12.41 -6.88 -6.18
CA ALA A 158 -13.56 -7.64 -5.67
C ALA A 158 -13.93 -7.25 -4.24
#